data_AF-H0A9W9-F1
#
_entry.id   AF-H0A9W9-F1
#
_cell.length_a   1.000
_cell.length_b   1.000
_cell.length_c   1.000
_cell.angle_alpha   90.00
_cell.angle_beta   90.00
_cell.angle_gamma   90.00
#
_symmetry.space_group_name_H-M   'P 1'
#
loop_
_entity.id
_entity.type
_entity.pdbx_description
1 polymer ?
#
loop_
_entity_poly.entity_id
_entity_poly.type
_entity_poly.pdbx_seq_one_letter_code
_entity_poly.pdbx_strand_id
1 'polypeptide(L)'
;MALKLYNTLTREKEEFKPLEDGKVKMYSCGQTIYDDLHIGNARAYVAWDTLRRYMQYKGLTVRHVQNITDVGHLTDDGDQGEDKVEKRANELGLEPMELVEDQIQRYFEDTQALNIERPDIVPRATGHINEMIHYV
;
A
#
# COMPACT_ATOMS: atom_id res chain seq x y z
N MET A 1 12.97 7.98 25.91
CA MET A 1 12.05 9.00 25.37
C MET A 1 10.93 8.29 24.60
N ALA A 2 9.69 8.78 24.71
CA ALA A 2 8.53 8.27 23.99
C ALA A 2 8.64 8.57 22.49
N LEU A 3 8.08 7.68 21.65
CA LEU A 3 8.03 7.90 20.20
C LEU A 3 7.08 9.06 19.90
N LYS A 4 7.50 9.99 19.04
CA LYS A 4 6.64 11.05 18.52
C LYS A 4 6.52 10.95 17.00
N LEU A 5 5.30 11.05 16.48
CA LEU A 5 5.01 11.04 15.04
C LEU A 5 4.35 12.35 14.64
N TYR A 6 4.63 12.81 13.41
CA TYR A 6 3.91 13.94 12.85
C TYR A 6 2.52 13.49 12.42
N ASN A 7 1.48 14.10 12.98
CA ASN A 7 0.09 13.80 12.68
C ASN A 7 -0.44 14.81 11.66
N THR A 8 -0.74 14.35 10.45
CA THR A 8 -1.26 15.22 9.37
C THR A 8 -2.58 15.90 9.75
N LEU A 9 -3.42 15.29 10.59
CA LEU A 9 -4.71 15.86 11.02
C LEU A 9 -4.53 17.12 11.87
N THR A 10 -3.54 17.14 12.76
CA THR A 10 -3.28 18.25 13.68
C THR A 10 -2.11 19.13 13.25
N ARG A 11 -1.29 18.64 12.31
CA ARG A 11 -0.06 19.29 11.79
C ARG A 11 1.01 19.48 12.86
N GLU A 12 1.05 18.59 13.85
CA GLU A 12 1.99 18.65 14.96
C GLU A 12 2.68 17.30 15.21
N LYS A 13 3.79 17.32 15.97
CA LYS A 13 4.45 16.11 16.46
C LYS A 13 3.81 15.68 17.77
N GLU A 14 3.06 14.59 17.74
CA GLU A 14 2.34 14.04 18.89
C GLU A 14 3.04 12.82 19.45
N GLU A 15 2.85 12.56 20.74
CA GLU A 15 3.27 11.29 21.34
C GLU A 15 2.45 10.15 20.76
N PHE A 16 3.13 9.15 20.20
CA PHE A 16 2.49 7.96 19.68
C PHE A 16 2.02 7.08 20.85
N LYS A 17 0.70 6.88 20.94
CA LYS A 17 0.05 6.00 21.91
C LYS A 17 -0.74 4.94 21.15
N PRO A 18 -0.40 3.65 21.28
CA PRO A 18 -1.13 2.59 20.61
C PRO A 18 -2.56 2.46 21.16
N LEU A 19 -3.48 1.96 20.35
CA LEU A 19 -4.86 1.69 20.77
C LEU A 19 -4.96 0.51 21.76
N GLU A 20 -4.05 -0.46 21.62
CA GLU A 20 -3.89 -1.60 22.52
C GLU A 20 -2.43 -1.62 23.00
N ASP A 21 -2.20 -1.75 24.30
CA ASP A 21 -0.85 -1.75 24.88
C ASP A 21 0.08 -2.75 24.18
N GLY A 22 1.25 -2.27 23.74
CA GLY A 22 2.26 -3.06 23.05
C GLY A 22 1.93 -3.45 21.60
N LYS A 23 0.77 -3.07 21.05
CA LYS A 23 0.34 -3.46 19.70
C LYS A 23 0.03 -2.27 18.81
N VAL A 24 0.47 -2.36 17.55
CA VAL A 24 0.22 -1.34 16.53
C VAL A 24 -0.52 -1.97 15.35
N LYS A 25 -1.62 -1.34 14.93
CA LYS A 25 -2.29 -1.62 13.66
C LYS A 25 -1.90 -0.51 12.69
N MET A 26 -1.18 -0.86 11.64
CA MET A 26 -0.66 0.08 10.65
C MET A 26 -1.23 -0.26 9.27
N TYR A 27 -1.84 0.74 8.62
CA TYR A 27 -2.24 0.64 7.22
C TYR A 27 -1.45 1.66 6.40
N SER A 28 -0.99 1.24 5.22
CA SER A 28 -0.39 2.13 4.22
C SER A 28 -0.98 1.82 2.84
N CYS A 29 -1.30 2.83 2.05
CA CYS A 29 -1.68 2.61 0.65
C CYS A 29 -0.54 1.93 -0.11
N GLY A 30 -0.86 0.89 -0.89
CA GLY A 30 0.09 0.23 -1.78
C GLY A 30 -0.06 0.68 -3.22
N GLN A 31 0.40 -0.16 -4.15
CA GLN A 31 0.58 0.20 -5.55
C GLN A 31 -0.70 -0.05 -6.36
N THR A 32 -0.92 0.79 -7.38
CA THR A 32 -1.83 0.45 -8.47
C THR A 32 -1.06 -0.35 -9.50
N ILE A 33 -1.42 -1.62 -9.65
CA ILE A 33 -0.59 -2.61 -10.33
C ILE A 33 -0.89 -2.62 -11.83
N TYR A 34 -0.48 -1.54 -12.50
CA TYR A 34 -0.57 -1.41 -13.97
C TYR A 34 0.80 -1.19 -14.63
N ASP A 35 1.81 -0.78 -13.87
CA ASP A 35 3.15 -0.49 -14.38
C ASP A 35 4.21 -0.66 -13.28
N ASP A 36 5.48 -0.70 -13.71
CA ASP A 36 6.62 -1.00 -12.86
C ASP A 36 6.77 -0.01 -11.68
N LEU A 37 7.36 -0.48 -10.57
CA LEU A 37 7.60 0.32 -9.38
C LEU A 37 8.60 1.46 -9.65
N HIS A 38 8.12 2.71 -9.71
CA HIS A 38 9.01 3.86 -9.82
C HIS A 38 9.59 4.34 -8.47
N ILE A 39 10.67 5.14 -8.51
CA ILE A 39 11.40 5.63 -7.32
C ILE A 39 10.53 6.40 -6.30
N GLY A 40 9.48 7.09 -6.77
CA GLY A 40 8.51 7.74 -5.88
C GLY A 40 7.79 6.76 -4.94
N ASN A 41 7.34 5.62 -5.46
CA ASN A 41 6.70 4.55 -4.70
C ASN A 41 7.71 3.88 -3.77
N ALA A 42 8.89 3.56 -4.30
CA ALA A 42 9.98 2.97 -3.54
C ALA A 42 10.33 3.81 -2.29
N ARG A 43 10.45 5.14 -2.44
CA ARG A 43 10.69 6.05 -1.31
C ARG A 43 9.62 5.93 -0.23
N ALA A 44 8.34 5.89 -0.60
CA ALA A 44 7.24 5.77 0.35
C ALA A 44 7.29 4.42 1.09
N TYR A 45 7.51 3.32 0.36
CA TYR A 45 7.55 1.98 0.95
C TYR A 45 8.76 1.78 1.87
N VAL A 46 9.93 2.31 1.52
CA VAL A 46 11.10 2.35 2.41
C VAL A 46 10.80 3.14 3.68
N ALA A 47 10.07 4.27 3.59
CA ALA A 47 9.71 5.04 4.77
C ALA A 47 8.76 4.26 5.71
N TRP A 48 7.77 3.56 5.15
CA TRP A 48 6.85 2.70 5.93
C TRP A 48 7.56 1.51 6.56
N ASP A 49 8.43 0.84 5.81
CA ASP A 49 9.27 -0.24 6.31
C ASP A 49 10.18 0.24 7.45
N THR A 50 10.82 1.38 7.28
CA THR A 50 11.66 2.00 8.33
C THR A 50 10.85 2.27 9.59
N LEU A 51 9.62 2.79 9.46
CA LEU A 51 8.74 3.04 10.59
C LEU A 51 8.34 1.74 11.30
N ARG A 52 7.95 0.71 10.54
CA ARG A 52 7.61 -0.62 11.06
C ARG A 52 8.78 -1.22 11.83
N ARG A 53 9.97 -1.28 11.22
CA ARG A 53 11.20 -1.80 11.83
C ARG A 53 11.56 -1.03 13.10
N TYR A 54 11.41 0.29 13.11
CA TYR A 54 11.66 1.10 14.30
C TYR A 54 10.66 0.79 15.43
N MET A 55 9.38 0.63 15.12
CA MET A 55 8.37 0.25 16.12
C MET A 55 8.63 -1.15 16.68
N GLN A 56 9.01 -2.12 15.84
CA GLN A 56 9.41 -3.45 16.29
C GLN A 56 10.67 -3.42 17.17
N TYR A 57 11.69 -2.65 16.79
CA TYR A 57 12.89 -2.42 17.60
C TYR A 57 12.55 -1.84 18.99
N LYS A 58 11.50 -1.02 19.07
CA LYS A 58 10.98 -0.46 20.33
C LYS A 58 10.17 -1.46 21.17
N GLY A 59 10.02 -2.71 20.73
CA GLY A 59 9.31 -3.78 21.43
C GLY A 59 7.81 -3.84 21.13
N LEU A 60 7.33 -3.11 20.11
CA LEU A 60 5.93 -3.14 19.71
C LEU A 60 5.66 -4.29 18.73
N THR A 61 4.53 -4.96 18.90
CA THR A 61 4.01 -5.91 17.90
C THR A 61 3.24 -5.12 16.84
N VAL A 62 3.77 -5.04 15.63
CA VAL A 62 3.15 -4.31 14.51
C VAL A 62 2.44 -5.29 13.58
N ARG A 63 1.15 -5.06 13.35
CA ARG A 63 0.37 -5.68 12.26
C ARG A 63 0.23 -4.65 11.14
N HIS A 64 0.97 -4.85 10.07
CA HIS A 64 1.02 -3.98 8.90
C HIS A 64 0.18 -4.55 7.76
N VAL A 65 -0.76 -3.74 7.27
CA VAL A 65 -1.59 -4.03 6.10
C VAL A 65 -1.24 -3.02 5.00
N GLN A 66 -1.07 -3.51 3.78
CA GLN A 66 -0.86 -2.69 2.61
C GLN A 66 -1.62 -3.27 1.43
N ASN A 67 -2.53 -2.50 0.84
CA ASN A 67 -3.37 -3.02 -0.24
C ASN A 67 -2.61 -3.10 -1.58
N ILE A 68 -3.17 -3.87 -2.50
CA ILE A 68 -2.91 -3.77 -3.94
C ILE A 68 -4.18 -3.21 -4.59
N THR A 69 -4.02 -2.19 -5.41
CA THR A 69 -5.10 -1.67 -6.25
C THR A 69 -4.99 -2.31 -7.63
N ASP A 70 -5.84 -3.31 -7.87
CA ASP A 70 -5.90 -4.07 -9.12
C ASP A 70 -7.17 -3.80 -9.94
N VAL A 71 -7.99 -2.83 -9.52
CA VAL A 71 -9.17 -2.33 -10.24
C VAL A 71 -9.57 -0.94 -9.73
N GLY A 72 -10.22 -0.15 -10.57
CA GLY A 72 -10.98 1.06 -10.27
C GLY A 72 -10.20 2.37 -10.22
N HIS A 73 -8.87 2.37 -10.21
CA HIS A 73 -8.09 3.62 -10.11
C HIS A 73 -8.07 4.31 -11.47
N LEU A 74 -8.94 5.30 -11.61
CA LEU A 74 -9.15 6.04 -12.86
C LEU A 74 -7.95 6.93 -13.21
N THR A 75 -7.82 7.25 -14.49
CA THR A 75 -6.74 8.11 -15.02
C THR A 75 -6.85 9.57 -14.60
N ASP A 76 -8.03 10.05 -14.21
CA ASP A 76 -8.26 11.40 -13.70
C ASP A 76 -8.47 11.38 -12.17
N ASP A 77 -7.93 12.39 -11.49
CA ASP A 77 -8.12 12.62 -10.05
C ASP A 77 -9.57 13.06 -9.72
N GLY A 78 -10.36 13.43 -10.73
CA GLY A 78 -11.77 13.80 -10.61
C GLY A 78 -12.79 12.67 -10.77
N ASP A 79 -12.38 11.40 -10.59
CA ASP A 79 -13.19 10.19 -10.82
C ASP A 79 -13.77 10.10 -12.25
N GLN A 80 -13.02 10.61 -13.23
CA GLN A 80 -13.34 10.51 -14.65
C GLN A 80 -12.24 9.75 -15.41
N GLY A 81 -12.56 9.28 -16.61
CA GLY A 81 -11.60 8.59 -17.48
C GLY A 81 -11.59 7.08 -17.32
N GLU A 82 -10.55 6.46 -17.87
CA GLU A 82 -10.42 5.01 -18.01
C GLU A 82 -9.73 4.41 -16.78
N ASP A 83 -10.03 3.15 -16.49
CA ASP A 83 -9.29 2.38 -15.50
C ASP A 83 -7.82 2.24 -15.95
N LYS A 84 -6.87 2.55 -15.05
CA LYS A 84 -5.43 2.51 -15.38
C LYS A 84 -4.94 1.13 -15.78
N VAL A 85 -5.47 0.07 -15.18
CA VAL A 85 -5.12 -1.32 -15.52
C VAL A 85 -5.70 -1.67 -16.88
N GLU A 86 -6.98 -1.39 -17.12
CA GLU A 86 -7.65 -1.67 -18.39
C GLU A 86 -6.99 -0.94 -19.56
N LYS A 87 -6.73 0.36 -19.40
CA LYS A 87 -6.05 1.17 -20.41
C LYS A 87 -4.68 0.57 -20.75
N ARG A 88 -3.90 0.22 -19.74
CA ARG A 88 -2.54 -0.30 -19.95
C ARG A 88 -2.55 -1.71 -20.56
N ALA A 89 -3.48 -2.55 -20.16
CA ALA A 89 -3.66 -3.88 -20.75
C ALA A 89 -4.01 -3.76 -22.24
N ASN A 90 -4.90 -2.84 -22.61
CA ASN A 90 -5.24 -2.55 -24.00
C ASN A 90 -4.04 -2.06 -24.82
N GLU A 91 -3.22 -1.17 -24.27
CA GLU A 91 -1.98 -0.69 -24.92
C GLU A 91 -0.99 -1.81 -25.21
N LEU A 92 -0.93 -2.82 -24.34
CA LEU A 92 -0.01 -3.97 -24.45
C LEU A 92 -0.62 -5.17 -25.19
N GLY A 93 -1.91 -5.14 -25.49
CA GLY A 93 -2.64 -6.26 -26.09
C GLY A 93 -2.76 -7.47 -25.15
N LEU A 94 -2.89 -7.22 -23.84
CA LEU A 94 -3.01 -8.23 -22.78
C LEU A 94 -4.41 -8.21 -22.16
N GLU A 95 -4.79 -9.32 -21.51
CA GLU A 95 -5.95 -9.30 -20.61
C GLU A 95 -5.62 -8.52 -19.32
N PRO A 96 -6.56 -7.72 -18.75
CA PRO A 96 -6.27 -6.92 -17.55
C PRO A 96 -5.70 -7.71 -16.39
N MET A 97 -6.23 -8.91 -16.13
CA MET A 97 -5.75 -9.77 -15.05
C MET A 97 -4.41 -10.43 -15.37
N GLU A 98 -4.06 -10.62 -16.65
CA GLU A 98 -2.73 -11.08 -17.05
C GLU A 98 -1.68 -10.01 -16.71
N LEU A 99 -1.95 -8.74 -17.04
CA LEU A 99 -1.12 -7.61 -16.66
C LEU A 99 -0.96 -7.53 -15.14
N VAL A 100 -2.06 -7.63 -14.39
CA VAL A 100 -2.03 -7.53 -12.94
C VAL A 100 -1.15 -8.61 -12.32
N GLU A 101 -1.30 -9.89 -12.69
CA GLU A 101 -0.50 -10.95 -12.06
C GLU A 101 1.00 -10.80 -12.35
N ASP A 102 1.40 -10.45 -13.58
CA ASP A 102 2.80 -10.16 -13.93
C ASP A 102 3.35 -9.00 -13.09
N GLN A 103 2.58 -7.92 -12.99
CA GLN A 103 3.01 -6.72 -12.28
C GLN A 103 3.00 -6.89 -10.75
N ILE A 104 2.13 -7.74 -10.18
CA ILE A 104 2.20 -8.13 -8.76
C ILE A 104 3.52 -8.85 -8.48
N GLN A 105 3.92 -9.78 -9.36
CA GLN A 105 5.17 -10.50 -9.21
C GLN A 105 6.36 -9.53 -9.22
N ARG A 106 6.44 -8.64 -10.21
CA ARG A 106 7.49 -7.61 -10.32
C ARG A 106 7.54 -6.70 -9.10
N TYR A 107 6.37 -6.24 -8.63
CA TYR A 107 6.26 -5.43 -7.41
C TYR A 107 6.89 -6.12 -6.19
N PHE A 108 6.66 -7.42 -6.01
CA PHE A 108 7.28 -8.16 -4.90
C PHE A 108 8.78 -8.40 -5.11
N GLU A 109 9.23 -8.64 -6.33
CA GLU A 109 10.66 -8.74 -6.66
C GLU A 109 11.40 -7.42 -6.38
N ASP A 110 10.83 -6.29 -6.80
CA ASP A 110 11.41 -4.96 -6.59
C ASP A 110 11.47 -4.58 -5.11
N THR A 111 10.37 -4.79 -4.38
CA THR A 111 10.33 -4.49 -2.94
C THR A 111 11.26 -5.40 -2.14
N GLN A 112 11.38 -6.67 -2.53
CA GLN A 112 12.37 -7.57 -1.95
C GLN A 112 13.81 -7.12 -2.24
N ALA A 113 14.11 -6.68 -3.46
CA ALA A 113 15.43 -6.17 -3.83
C ALA A 113 15.81 -4.91 -3.04
N LEU A 114 14.83 -4.12 -2.60
CA LEU A 114 15.00 -2.97 -1.71
C LEU A 114 15.08 -3.33 -0.22
N ASN A 115 15.06 -4.63 0.12
CA ASN A 115 15.05 -5.15 1.50
C ASN A 115 13.85 -4.64 2.33
N ILE A 116 12.72 -4.39 1.67
CA ILE A 116 11.46 -4.04 2.32
C ILE A 116 10.82 -5.33 2.83
N GLU A 117 10.40 -5.36 4.10
CA GLU A 117 9.68 -6.51 4.63
C GLU A 117 8.28 -6.58 4.04
N ARG A 118 7.86 -7.78 3.67
CA ARG A 118 6.49 -8.00 3.20
C ARG A 118 5.48 -7.59 4.30
N PRO A 119 4.42 -6.85 3.96
CA PRO A 119 3.31 -6.58 4.88
C PRO A 119 2.68 -7.88 5.37
N ASP A 120 2.10 -7.86 6.58
CA ASP A 120 1.48 -9.04 7.19
C ASP A 120 0.20 -9.45 6.44
N ILE A 121 -0.49 -8.49 5.82
CA ILE A 121 -1.65 -8.74 4.95
C ILE A 121 -1.56 -7.82 3.74
N VAL A 122 -1.77 -8.40 2.55
CA VAL A 122 -1.81 -7.69 1.29
C VAL A 122 -3.18 -7.90 0.61
N PRO A 123 -4.23 -7.16 1.01
CA PRO A 123 -5.55 -7.27 0.40
C PRO A 123 -5.55 -6.70 -1.02
N ARG A 124 -6.24 -7.35 -1.94
CA ARG A 124 -6.51 -6.84 -3.30
C ARG A 124 -7.86 -6.16 -3.34
N ALA A 125 -8.00 -5.08 -4.12
CA ALA A 125 -9.28 -4.40 -4.27
C ALA A 125 -10.37 -5.36 -4.82
N THR A 126 -10.04 -6.15 -5.84
CA THR A 126 -10.93 -7.19 -6.39
C THR A 126 -11.41 -8.22 -5.36
N GLY A 127 -10.59 -8.49 -4.33
CA GLY A 127 -10.91 -9.44 -3.25
C GLY A 127 -11.90 -8.91 -2.20
N HIS A 128 -12.21 -7.61 -2.23
CA HIS A 128 -13.05 -6.95 -1.21
C HIS A 128 -14.22 -6.15 -1.81
N ILE A 129 -14.63 -6.46 -3.05
CA ILE A 129 -15.75 -5.77 -3.73
C ILE A 129 -17.05 -5.88 -2.92
N ASN A 130 -17.33 -7.03 -2.29
CA ASN A 130 -18.55 -7.20 -1.51
C ASN A 130 -18.58 -6.27 -0.28
N GLU A 131 -17.45 -6.11 0.40
CA GLU A 131 -17.31 -5.18 1.52
C GLU A 131 -17.43 -3.72 1.07
N MET A 132 -16.86 -3.38 -0.10
CA MET A 132 -17.02 -2.04 -0.69
C MET A 132 -18.49 -1.75 -1.02
N ILE A 133 -19.22 -2.70 -1.63
CA ILE A 133 -20.65 -2.56 -1.92
C ILE A 133 -21.47 -2.42 -0.63
N HIS A 134 -21.15 -3.18 0.42
CA HIS A 134 -21.88 -3.09 1.68
C HIS A 134 -21.65 -1.77 2.44
N TYR A 135 -20.49 -1.15 2.24
CA TYR A 135 -20.15 0.12 2.87
C TYR A 135 -20.94 1.31 2.29
N VAL A 136 -21.29 1.24 1.00
CA VAL A 136 -22.06 2.26 0.27
C VAL A 136 -23.56 2.09 0.53
#